data_AF-A0A842UCV5-F1
#
_entry.id   AF-A0A842UCV5-F1
#
_cell.length_a   1.000
_cell.length_b   1.000
_cell.length_c   1.000
_cell.angle_alpha   90.00
_cell.angle_beta   90.00
_cell.angle_gamma   90.00
#
_symmetry.space_group_name_H-M   'P 1'
#
loop_
_entity.id
_entity.type
_entity.pdbx_description
1 polymer ?
#
loop_
_entity_poly.entity_id
_entity_poly.type
_entity_poly.pdbx_seq_one_letter_code
_entity_poly.pdbx_strand_id
1 'polypeptide(L)'
;MKKLFSLTKTKIRLAQQAHTVGMKPQPLILPEKFFGEKIGGVSEAEKFMQKRKNDTNYNNQVDMAKTSLCLFEIIEKVKYEYEPPRYRPKAGEDEFRQAAEHAKEGLEVWLSIMEGEQAGQQPMVYVGEDPPENCIHLGIPVSTAIIFLAYAIKNAELSEENHFKNMVVSKGRDTLLGSTLYYSLRRLGFRG
;
A
#
# COMPACT_ATOMS: atom_id res chain seq x y z
N MET A 1 0.21 4.38 14.16
CA MET A 1 -0.56 3.16 14.53
C MET A 1 -1.97 3.43 15.04
N LYS A 2 -2.21 3.97 16.25
CA LYS A 2 -3.57 4.13 16.81
C LYS A 2 -4.58 4.78 15.84
N LYS A 3 -4.17 5.89 15.18
CA LYS A 3 -4.98 6.57 14.17
C LYS A 3 -5.23 5.73 12.90
N LEU A 4 -4.27 4.89 12.50
CA LEU A 4 -4.44 3.99 11.35
C LEU A 4 -5.49 2.90 11.66
N PHE A 5 -5.41 2.25 12.82
CA PHE A 5 -6.47 1.33 13.28
C PHE A 5 -7.86 1.99 13.34
N SER A 6 -7.95 3.22 13.86
CA SER A 6 -9.22 3.95 13.90
C SER A 6 -9.78 4.25 12.50
N LEU A 7 -8.90 4.58 11.55
CA LEU A 7 -9.27 4.79 10.17
C LEU A 7 -9.73 3.50 9.51
N THR A 8 -8.99 2.39 9.69
CA THR A 8 -9.38 1.07 9.19
C THR A 8 -10.75 0.66 9.72
N LYS A 9 -11.01 0.80 11.03
CA LYS A 9 -12.33 0.56 11.64
C LYS A 9 -13.42 1.39 10.97
N THR A 10 -13.14 2.66 10.70
CA THR A 10 -14.10 3.56 10.05
C THR A 10 -14.40 3.10 8.62
N LYS A 11 -13.39 2.69 7.85
CA LYS A 11 -13.56 2.23 6.47
C LYS A 11 -14.29 0.89 6.36
N ILE A 12 -14.04 -0.03 7.30
CA ILE A 12 -14.81 -1.27 7.44
C ILE A 12 -16.28 -0.96 7.74
N ARG A 13 -16.56 -0.08 8.71
CA ARG A 13 -17.94 0.32 9.05
C ARG A 13 -18.67 0.93 7.86
N LEU A 14 -17.99 1.80 7.08
CA LEU A 14 -18.57 2.38 5.87
C LEU A 14 -18.86 1.33 4.80
N ALA A 15 -17.98 0.33 4.63
CA ALA A 15 -18.20 -0.79 3.72
C ALA A 15 -19.45 -1.60 4.13
N GLN A 16 -19.61 -1.88 5.42
CA GLN A 16 -20.80 -2.55 5.96
C GLN A 16 -22.07 -1.74 5.69
N GLN A 17 -22.03 -0.42 5.87
CA GLN A 17 -23.16 0.48 5.57
C GLN A 17 -23.49 0.56 4.08
N ALA A 18 -22.50 0.37 3.21
CA ALA A 18 -22.67 0.30 1.76
C ALA A 18 -23.01 -1.10 1.25
N HIS A 19 -23.21 -2.08 2.14
CA HIS A 19 -23.45 -3.50 1.82
C HIS A 19 -22.35 -4.19 1.01
N THR A 20 -21.10 -3.70 1.10
CA THR A 20 -19.94 -4.38 0.54
C THR A 20 -19.63 -5.63 1.36
N VAL A 21 -19.65 -6.80 0.72
CA VAL A 21 -19.38 -8.09 1.38
C VAL A 21 -17.95 -8.56 1.09
N GLY A 22 -17.56 -8.58 -0.18
CA GLY A 22 -16.27 -9.07 -0.64
C GLY A 22 -15.22 -7.97 -0.84
N MET A 23 -13.95 -8.36 -0.86
CA MET A 23 -12.83 -7.50 -1.27
C MET A 23 -12.23 -8.00 -2.58
N LYS A 24 -11.33 -7.22 -3.21
CA LYS A 24 -10.56 -7.66 -4.39
C LYS A 24 -9.08 -7.28 -4.23
N PRO A 25 -8.13 -8.24 -4.25
CA PRO A 25 -8.31 -9.68 -4.46
C PRO A 25 -8.88 -10.42 -3.24
N GLN A 26 -9.21 -11.71 -3.41
CA GLN A 26 -9.55 -12.62 -2.33
C GLN A 26 -8.66 -13.88 -2.43
N PRO A 27 -7.81 -14.17 -1.43
CA PRO A 27 -7.55 -13.36 -0.23
C PRO A 27 -6.75 -12.08 -0.53
N LEU A 28 -6.72 -11.16 0.44
CA LEU A 28 -5.78 -10.04 0.47
C LEU A 28 -4.34 -10.52 0.53
N ILE A 29 -3.45 -9.80 -0.15
CA ILE A 29 -2.09 -10.27 -0.45
C ILE A 29 -1.17 -10.12 0.75
N LEU A 30 -1.12 -8.94 1.36
CA LEU A 30 -0.16 -8.64 2.43
C LEU A 30 -0.50 -9.37 3.74
N PRO A 31 -1.77 -9.45 4.18
CA PRO A 31 -2.14 -10.30 5.33
C PRO A 31 -1.74 -11.76 5.15
N GLU A 32 -1.97 -12.33 3.96
CA GLU A 32 -1.58 -13.70 3.65
C GLU A 32 -0.06 -13.84 3.65
N LYS A 33 0.65 -12.93 2.97
CA LYS A 33 2.10 -12.97 2.83
C LYS A 33 2.85 -12.77 4.16
N PHE A 34 2.42 -11.82 4.98
CA PHE A 34 3.13 -11.45 6.21
C PHE A 34 2.72 -12.24 7.45
N PHE A 35 1.48 -12.71 7.50
CA PHE A 35 0.91 -13.35 8.69
C PHE A 35 0.23 -14.70 8.42
N GLY A 36 0.17 -15.15 7.15
CA GLY A 36 -0.54 -16.37 6.77
C GLY A 36 -2.06 -16.28 6.89
N GLU A 37 -2.62 -15.07 7.02
CA GLU A 37 -4.06 -14.88 7.25
C GLU A 37 -4.81 -14.63 5.94
N LYS A 38 -5.76 -15.51 5.62
CA LYS A 38 -6.59 -15.40 4.41
C LYS A 38 -7.81 -14.53 4.69
N ILE A 39 -7.87 -13.36 4.07
CA ILE A 39 -8.95 -12.38 4.26
C ILE A 39 -9.67 -12.15 2.93
N GLY A 40 -10.92 -12.62 2.81
CA GLY A 40 -11.72 -12.50 1.59
C GLY A 40 -12.80 -11.41 1.63
N GLY A 41 -13.31 -11.07 2.81
CA GLY A 41 -14.41 -10.14 2.99
C GLY A 41 -14.24 -9.18 4.16
N VAL A 42 -15.24 -8.30 4.30
CA VAL A 42 -15.22 -7.22 5.30
C VAL A 42 -15.24 -7.76 6.73
N SER A 43 -15.90 -8.89 6.97
CA SER A 43 -15.95 -9.56 8.28
C SER A 43 -14.58 -10.12 8.69
N GLU A 44 -13.86 -10.78 7.78
CA GLU A 44 -12.50 -11.25 8.08
C GLU A 44 -11.55 -10.07 8.30
N ALA A 45 -11.70 -8.97 7.55
CA ALA A 45 -10.89 -7.77 7.74
C ALA A 45 -11.07 -7.16 9.13
N GLU A 46 -12.29 -7.13 9.65
CA GLU A 46 -12.56 -6.64 11.01
C GLU A 46 -11.89 -7.52 12.07
N LYS A 47 -12.02 -8.85 11.96
CA LYS A 47 -11.38 -9.80 12.87
C LYS A 47 -9.86 -9.66 12.85
N PHE A 48 -9.25 -9.59 11.66
CA PHE A 48 -7.82 -9.38 11.50
C PHE A 48 -7.38 -8.06 12.16
N MET A 49 -8.08 -6.97 11.91
CA MET A 49 -7.76 -5.67 12.49
C MET A 49 -7.80 -5.71 14.03
N GLN A 50 -8.83 -6.33 14.64
CA GLN A 50 -8.92 -6.44 16.10
C GLN A 50 -7.81 -7.31 16.69
N LYS A 51 -7.51 -8.43 16.04
CA LYS A 51 -6.41 -9.32 16.42
C LYS A 51 -5.07 -8.57 16.40
N ARG A 52 -4.73 -7.92 15.28
CA ARG A 52 -3.48 -7.16 15.15
C ARG A 52 -3.39 -5.99 16.13
N LYS A 53 -4.51 -5.34 16.48
CA LYS A 53 -4.50 -4.26 17.48
C LYS A 53 -3.91 -4.71 18.83
N ASN A 54 -4.16 -5.96 19.22
CA ASN A 54 -3.68 -6.55 20.46
C ASN A 54 -2.31 -7.23 20.30
N ASP A 55 -2.07 -7.86 19.16
CA ASP A 55 -0.90 -8.73 18.95
C ASP A 55 0.33 -8.00 18.38
N THR A 56 0.17 -6.81 17.78
CA THR A 56 1.30 -6.09 17.19
C THR A 56 2.31 -5.72 18.27
N ASN A 57 3.55 -6.16 18.10
CA ASN A 57 4.67 -5.79 18.93
C ASN A 57 5.15 -4.39 18.57
N TYR A 58 4.72 -3.39 19.34
CA TYR A 58 5.10 -1.98 19.14
C TYR A 58 6.58 -1.67 19.39
N ASN A 59 7.36 -2.61 19.92
CA ASN A 59 8.81 -2.48 20.05
C ASN A 59 9.55 -3.07 18.83
N ASN A 60 8.85 -3.82 17.97
CA ASN A 60 9.40 -4.37 16.73
C ASN A 60 8.96 -3.53 15.53
N GLN A 61 9.91 -2.78 14.98
CA GLN A 61 9.67 -1.87 13.86
C GLN A 61 9.19 -2.58 12.58
N VAL A 62 9.66 -3.80 12.34
CA VAL A 62 9.26 -4.61 11.17
C VAL A 62 7.82 -5.11 11.34
N ASP A 63 7.45 -5.55 12.53
CA ASP A 63 6.07 -5.99 12.81
C ASP A 63 5.07 -4.83 12.72
N MET A 64 5.45 -3.65 13.21
CA MET A 64 4.68 -2.42 13.01
C MET A 64 4.52 -2.07 11.53
N ALA A 65 5.58 -2.24 10.71
CA ALA A 65 5.54 -1.95 9.29
C ALA A 65 4.63 -2.92 8.54
N LYS A 66 4.78 -4.23 8.75
CA LYS A 66 3.91 -5.27 8.20
C LYS A 66 2.45 -5.02 8.56
N THR A 67 2.17 -4.76 9.83
CA THR A 67 0.82 -4.43 10.31
C THR A 67 0.28 -3.18 9.61
N SER A 68 1.07 -2.12 9.48
CA SER A 68 0.65 -0.87 8.83
C SER A 68 0.25 -1.09 7.38
N LEU A 69 1.06 -1.83 6.62
CA LEU A 69 0.78 -2.11 5.21
C LEU A 69 -0.47 -2.99 5.06
N CYS A 70 -0.65 -4.02 5.90
CA CYS A 70 -1.91 -4.79 5.91
C CYS A 70 -3.14 -3.92 6.19
N LEU A 71 -3.04 -2.97 7.13
CA LEU A 71 -4.13 -2.03 7.41
C LEU A 71 -4.41 -1.08 6.24
N PHE A 72 -3.38 -0.63 5.52
CA PHE A 72 -3.55 0.14 4.29
C PHE A 72 -4.23 -0.69 3.19
N GLU A 73 -3.90 -1.97 3.07
CA GLU A 73 -4.52 -2.85 2.07
C GLU A 73 -6.00 -3.04 2.37
N ILE A 74 -6.34 -3.34 3.63
CA ILE A 74 -7.73 -3.41 4.07
C ILE A 74 -8.45 -2.10 3.75
N ILE A 75 -7.88 -0.96 4.14
CA ILE A 75 -8.44 0.37 3.86
C ILE A 75 -8.73 0.52 2.37
N GLU A 76 -7.81 0.16 1.49
CA GLU A 76 -8.01 0.35 0.05
C GLU A 76 -9.01 -0.64 -0.54
N LYS A 77 -8.99 -1.91 -0.10
CA LYS A 77 -9.82 -2.96 -0.69
C LYS A 77 -11.26 -2.96 -0.20
N VAL A 78 -11.54 -2.47 1.02
CA VAL A 78 -12.94 -2.31 1.48
C VAL A 78 -13.64 -1.11 0.85
N LYS A 79 -12.90 -0.11 0.36
CA LYS A 79 -13.47 1.12 -0.21
C LYS A 79 -13.91 0.99 -1.66
N TYR A 80 -13.41 -0.02 -2.37
CA TYR A 80 -13.49 -0.13 -3.82
C TYR A 80 -14.90 0.09 -4.40
N GLU A 81 -15.96 -0.32 -3.69
CA GLU A 81 -17.33 -0.19 -4.19
C GLU A 81 -17.99 1.17 -3.93
N TYR A 82 -17.57 1.92 -2.90
CA TYR A 82 -18.23 3.18 -2.50
C TYR A 82 -17.37 4.44 -2.66
N GLU A 83 -16.10 4.30 -3.06
CA GLU A 83 -15.21 5.46 -3.24
C GLU A 83 -15.55 6.24 -4.52
N PRO A 84 -15.62 7.59 -4.45
CA PRO A 84 -15.79 8.43 -5.64
C PRO A 84 -14.75 8.13 -6.74
N PRO A 85 -15.11 8.17 -8.03
CA PRO A 85 -14.22 7.80 -9.13
C PRO A 85 -12.84 8.47 -9.10
N ARG A 86 -12.78 9.76 -8.72
CA ARG A 86 -11.52 10.52 -8.63
C ARG A 86 -10.49 9.96 -7.64
N TYR A 87 -10.95 9.18 -6.65
CA TYR A 87 -10.11 8.59 -5.61
C TYR A 87 -9.83 7.11 -5.85
N ARG A 88 -10.38 6.53 -6.92
CA ARG A 88 -10.11 5.14 -7.27
C ARG A 88 -8.69 5.00 -7.80
N PRO A 89 -8.11 3.80 -7.67
CA PRO A 89 -6.84 3.47 -8.30
C PRO A 89 -6.90 3.69 -9.81
N LYS A 90 -5.81 4.21 -10.38
CA LYS A 90 -5.72 4.52 -11.82
C LYS A 90 -4.84 3.56 -12.62
N ALA A 91 -4.04 2.76 -11.94
CA ALA A 91 -3.13 1.78 -12.55
C ALA A 91 -3.38 0.38 -11.98
N GLY A 92 -3.08 -0.64 -12.79
CA GLY A 92 -3.22 -2.05 -12.46
C GLY A 92 -1.99 -2.86 -12.85
N GLU A 93 -2.17 -4.18 -12.93
CA GLU A 93 -1.06 -5.12 -13.13
C GLU A 93 -0.30 -4.88 -14.44
N ASP A 94 -0.97 -4.47 -15.51
CA ASP A 94 -0.33 -4.25 -16.82
C ASP A 94 0.64 -3.07 -16.78
N GLU A 95 0.29 -1.98 -16.10
CA GLU A 95 1.21 -0.87 -15.86
C GLU A 95 2.35 -1.29 -14.94
N PHE A 96 2.08 -2.08 -13.89
CA PHE A 96 3.11 -2.49 -12.94
C PHE A 96 4.17 -3.42 -13.53
N ARG A 97 3.88 -4.13 -14.63
CA ARG A 97 4.89 -4.92 -15.35
C ARG A 97 6.07 -4.05 -15.82
N GLN A 98 5.83 -2.78 -16.15
CA GLN A 98 6.89 -1.86 -16.57
C GLN A 98 7.92 -1.66 -15.46
N ALA A 99 7.47 -1.57 -14.20
CA ALA A 99 8.37 -1.47 -13.05
C ALA A 99 9.16 -2.77 -12.81
N ALA A 100 8.53 -3.93 -13.05
CA ALA A 100 9.23 -5.21 -12.92
C ALA A 100 10.32 -5.40 -13.99
N GLU A 101 10.04 -5.04 -15.26
CA GLU A 101 11.06 -5.09 -16.32
C GLU A 101 12.19 -4.08 -16.06
N HIS A 102 11.88 -2.88 -15.57
CA HIS A 102 12.91 -1.92 -15.16
C HIS A 102 13.82 -2.46 -14.06
N ALA A 103 13.23 -3.10 -13.02
CA ALA A 103 13.99 -3.70 -11.94
C ALA A 103 14.86 -4.89 -12.39
N LYS A 104 14.40 -5.65 -13.37
CA LYS A 104 15.13 -6.78 -13.99
C LYS A 104 16.38 -6.32 -14.75
N GLU A 105 16.37 -5.11 -15.28
CA GLU A 105 17.57 -4.45 -15.85
C GLU A 105 18.54 -3.95 -14.76
N GLY A 106 18.24 -4.20 -13.48
CA GLY A 106 19.05 -3.75 -12.34
C GLY A 106 18.83 -2.28 -11.95
N LEU A 107 17.82 -1.64 -12.55
CA LEU A 107 17.51 -0.23 -12.30
C LEU A 107 16.59 -0.05 -11.10
N GLU A 108 16.66 1.13 -10.50
CA GLU A 108 15.90 1.45 -9.30
C GLU A 108 14.46 1.82 -9.63
N VAL A 109 13.50 1.23 -8.91
CA VAL A 109 12.09 1.61 -9.02
C VAL A 109 11.79 2.68 -7.97
N TRP A 110 11.59 3.91 -8.44
CA TRP A 110 11.29 5.06 -7.60
C TRP A 110 9.79 5.22 -7.38
N LEU A 111 9.37 5.12 -6.12
CA LEU A 111 8.01 5.39 -5.64
C LEU A 111 7.96 6.75 -4.93
N SER A 112 7.35 7.75 -5.58
CA SER A 112 7.15 9.07 -4.98
C SER A 112 5.77 9.19 -4.33
N ILE A 113 5.74 9.64 -3.08
CA ILE A 113 4.52 9.84 -2.29
C ILE A 113 4.28 11.33 -2.03
N MET A 114 3.27 11.90 -2.67
CA MET A 114 2.83 13.30 -2.54
C MET A 114 3.98 14.29 -2.74
N GLU A 115 4.84 14.05 -3.72
CA GLU A 115 5.89 15.00 -4.12
C GLU A 115 5.32 16.08 -5.04
N GLY A 116 5.73 17.32 -4.83
CA GLY A 116 5.44 18.40 -5.77
C GLY A 116 6.42 18.40 -6.95
N GLU A 117 6.37 19.46 -7.75
CA GLU A 117 7.19 19.63 -8.98
C GLU A 117 8.72 19.55 -8.77
N GLN A 118 9.21 19.67 -7.53
CA GLN A 118 10.64 19.65 -7.20
C GLN A 118 11.20 18.26 -6.84
N ALA A 119 10.68 17.20 -7.45
CA ALA A 119 11.23 15.85 -7.28
C ALA A 119 12.64 15.77 -7.90
N GLY A 120 13.64 15.29 -7.15
CA GLY A 120 15.03 15.24 -7.60
C GLY A 120 15.33 14.23 -8.71
N GLN A 121 14.46 13.24 -8.90
CA GLN A 121 14.47 12.27 -10.00
C GLN A 121 13.04 12.01 -10.47
N GLN A 122 12.87 11.68 -11.75
CA GLN A 122 11.56 11.36 -12.31
C GLN A 122 11.05 10.05 -11.70
N PRO A 123 9.90 10.03 -11.01
CA PRO A 123 9.38 8.82 -10.40
C PRO A 123 8.90 7.84 -11.47
N MET A 124 9.15 6.56 -11.22
CA MET A 124 8.52 5.48 -11.99
C MET A 124 7.08 5.26 -11.53
N VAL A 125 6.85 5.32 -10.22
CA VAL A 125 5.54 5.12 -9.60
C VAL A 125 5.19 6.33 -8.75
N TYR A 126 4.00 6.90 -8.94
CA TYR A 126 3.60 8.15 -8.29
C TYR A 126 2.25 8.06 -7.59
N VAL A 127 2.16 8.63 -6.39
CA VAL A 127 0.93 8.78 -5.61
C VAL A 127 0.74 10.24 -5.23
N GLY A 128 -0.38 10.85 -5.63
CA GLY A 128 -0.65 12.25 -5.34
C GLY A 128 -1.49 12.94 -6.40
N GLU A 129 -1.65 14.25 -6.23
CA GLU A 129 -2.21 15.15 -7.25
C GLU A 129 -1.11 15.50 -8.27
N ASP A 130 -1.51 15.89 -9.48
CA ASP A 130 -0.62 16.40 -10.54
C ASP A 130 0.63 15.52 -10.81
N PRO A 131 0.43 14.27 -11.30
CA PRO A 131 1.54 13.37 -11.55
C PRO A 131 2.49 13.90 -12.62
N PRO A 132 3.82 13.68 -12.47
CA PRO A 132 4.77 13.91 -13.55
C PRO A 132 4.41 13.14 -14.82
N GLU A 133 4.82 13.64 -15.98
CA GLU A 133 4.67 12.91 -17.24
C GLU A 133 5.45 11.59 -17.21
N ASN A 134 4.98 10.59 -17.97
CA ASN A 134 5.63 9.29 -18.15
C ASN A 134 5.88 8.49 -16.85
N CYS A 135 5.02 8.62 -15.84
CA CYS A 135 5.03 7.78 -14.64
C CYS A 135 3.77 6.92 -14.52
N ILE A 136 3.85 5.85 -13.72
CA ILE A 136 2.68 5.05 -13.31
C ILE A 136 1.95 5.81 -12.21
N HIS A 137 0.87 6.52 -12.55
CA HIS A 137 0.02 7.20 -11.56
C HIS A 137 -0.91 6.21 -10.86
N LEU A 138 -0.68 5.96 -9.57
CA LEU A 138 -1.52 5.04 -8.79
C LEU A 138 -2.86 5.66 -8.37
N GLY A 139 -2.90 6.96 -8.16
CA GLY A 139 -4.06 7.72 -7.71
C GLY A 139 -3.69 8.82 -6.71
N ILE A 140 -4.70 9.53 -6.21
CA ILE A 140 -4.52 10.67 -5.30
C ILE A 140 -4.27 10.21 -3.84
N PRO A 141 -5.07 9.29 -3.25
CA PRO A 141 -4.89 8.93 -1.85
C PRO A 141 -3.61 8.15 -1.60
N VAL A 142 -2.87 8.47 -0.53
CA VAL A 142 -1.63 7.72 -0.17
C VAL A 142 -1.84 6.21 -0.01
N SER A 143 -3.06 5.75 0.29
CA SER A 143 -3.35 4.32 0.40
C SER A 143 -3.28 3.57 -0.93
N THR A 144 -3.38 4.24 -2.08
CA THR A 144 -3.29 3.58 -3.40
C THR A 144 -1.92 2.97 -3.66
N ALA A 145 -0.86 3.46 -2.99
CA ALA A 145 0.46 2.85 -2.98
C ALA A 145 0.40 1.34 -2.71
N ILE A 146 -0.54 0.92 -1.87
CA ILE A 146 -0.66 -0.48 -1.45
C ILE A 146 -0.97 -1.44 -2.58
N ILE A 147 -1.54 -0.94 -3.67
CA ILE A 147 -1.92 -1.75 -4.83
C ILE A 147 -0.67 -2.17 -5.58
N PHE A 148 0.25 -1.24 -5.80
CA PHE A 148 1.57 -1.54 -6.34
C PHE A 148 2.37 -2.43 -5.38
N LEU A 149 2.34 -2.16 -4.07
CA LEU A 149 3.09 -2.97 -3.09
C LEU A 149 2.60 -4.42 -3.03
N ALA A 150 1.29 -4.64 -3.15
CA ALA A 150 0.70 -5.96 -3.20
C ALA A 150 1.09 -6.72 -4.48
N TYR A 151 1.31 -6.03 -5.60
CA TYR A 151 1.92 -6.61 -6.78
C TYR A 151 3.40 -6.90 -6.56
N ALA A 152 4.16 -5.90 -6.10
CA ALA A 152 5.61 -5.97 -5.95
C ALA A 152 6.06 -7.10 -5.01
N ILE A 153 5.35 -7.35 -3.91
CA ILE A 153 5.68 -8.40 -2.94
C ILE A 153 5.47 -9.84 -3.46
N LYS A 154 4.76 -9.98 -4.59
CA LYS A 154 4.57 -11.24 -5.30
C LYS A 154 5.52 -11.38 -6.48
N ASN A 155 6.14 -10.30 -6.92
CA ASN A 155 7.01 -10.28 -8.08
C ASN A 155 8.46 -10.53 -7.64
N ALA A 156 9.09 -11.55 -8.22
CA ALA A 156 10.46 -11.95 -7.89
C ALA A 156 11.52 -10.92 -8.29
N GLU A 157 11.21 -10.01 -9.22
CA GLU A 157 12.09 -8.89 -9.63
C GLU A 157 11.99 -7.69 -8.68
N LEU A 158 10.92 -7.61 -7.87
CA LEU A 158 10.69 -6.49 -6.95
C LEU A 158 10.76 -6.90 -5.48
N SER A 159 10.79 -8.20 -5.18
CA SER A 159 10.85 -8.69 -3.81
C SER A 159 11.51 -10.06 -3.65
N GLU A 160 12.03 -10.31 -2.46
CA GLU A 160 12.59 -11.58 -2.00
C GLU A 160 12.28 -11.76 -0.51
N GLU A 161 11.84 -12.96 -0.09
CA GLU A 161 11.62 -13.32 1.34
C GLU A 161 10.83 -12.29 2.20
N ASN A 162 9.87 -11.56 1.61
CA ASN A 162 9.07 -10.48 2.21
C ASN A 162 9.75 -9.10 2.33
N HIS A 163 10.88 -8.93 1.68
CA HIS A 163 11.61 -7.69 1.58
C HIS A 163 11.53 -7.18 0.13
N PHE A 164 11.39 -5.87 -0.06
CA PHE A 164 11.43 -5.26 -1.38
C PHE A 164 12.86 -5.02 -1.85
N LYS A 165 13.19 -5.28 -3.12
CA LYS A 165 14.53 -5.08 -3.68
C LYS A 165 14.53 -4.00 -4.76
N ASN A 166 15.65 -3.31 -4.90
CA ASN A 166 15.86 -2.24 -5.91
C ASN A 166 14.78 -1.15 -5.90
N MET A 167 14.14 -0.89 -4.75
CA MET A 167 13.11 0.13 -4.63
C MET A 167 13.57 1.31 -3.79
N VAL A 168 13.21 2.50 -4.24
CA VAL A 168 13.46 3.77 -3.56
C VAL A 168 12.11 4.43 -3.31
N VAL A 169 11.91 4.97 -2.11
CA VAL A 169 10.72 5.74 -1.77
C VAL A 169 11.13 7.14 -1.39
N SER A 170 10.43 8.11 -1.95
CA SER A 170 10.53 9.50 -1.56
C SER A 170 9.16 10.03 -1.13
N LYS A 171 9.15 11.10 -0.35
CA LYS A 171 7.93 11.68 0.21
C LYS A 171 8.06 13.19 0.27
N GLY A 172 7.12 13.90 -0.36
CA GLY A 172 7.07 15.36 -0.31
C GLY A 172 6.31 15.85 0.91
N ARG A 173 4.98 15.78 0.87
CA ARG A 173 4.14 16.36 1.93
C ARG A 173 4.10 15.50 3.20
N ASP A 174 4.38 16.12 4.34
CA ASP A 174 4.26 15.52 5.66
C ASP A 174 2.79 15.36 6.10
N THR A 175 2.19 14.23 5.73
CA THR A 175 0.93 13.78 6.32
C THR A 175 1.17 12.60 7.25
N LEU A 176 0.28 12.38 8.21
CA LEU A 176 0.41 11.26 9.15
C LEU A 176 0.38 9.91 8.42
N LEU A 177 -0.53 9.75 7.45
CA LEU A 177 -0.65 8.51 6.68
C LEU A 177 0.54 8.33 5.73
N GLY A 178 0.94 9.37 5.01
CA GLY A 178 2.12 9.33 4.14
C GLY A 178 3.39 9.01 4.92
N SER A 179 3.57 9.60 6.11
CA SER A 179 4.72 9.31 6.98
C SER A 179 4.69 7.89 7.54
N THR A 180 3.51 7.36 7.88
CA THR A 180 3.36 5.96 8.32
C THR A 180 3.70 4.98 7.20
N LEU A 181 3.22 5.26 5.99
CA LEU A 181 3.52 4.47 4.79
C LEU A 181 5.02 4.51 4.47
N TYR A 182 5.59 5.71 4.30
CA TYR A 182 7.02 5.91 4.03
C TYR A 182 7.90 5.20 5.07
N TYR A 183 7.60 5.35 6.36
CA TYR A 183 8.31 4.63 7.42
C TYR A 183 8.22 3.12 7.25
N SER A 184 7.04 2.60 6.97
CA SER A 184 6.80 1.15 6.83
C SER A 184 7.53 0.57 5.62
N LEU A 185 7.57 1.30 4.51
CA LEU A 185 8.32 0.95 3.31
C LEU A 185 9.81 0.87 3.56
N ARG A 186 10.38 1.85 4.28
CA ARG A 186 11.81 1.81 4.65
C ARG A 186 12.18 0.65 5.55
N ARG A 187 11.26 0.19 6.41
CA ARG A 187 11.48 -0.99 7.27
C ARG A 187 11.36 -2.31 6.54
N LEU A 188 10.73 -2.32 5.36
CA LEU A 188 10.73 -3.46 4.43
C LEU A 188 11.70 -3.23 3.25
N GLY A 189 12.64 -2.31 3.50
CA GLY A 189 13.84 -1.94 2.77
C GLY A 189 13.70 -1.37 1.37
N PHE A 190 12.67 -0.56 1.18
CA PHE A 190 12.88 0.62 0.33
C PHE A 190 14.01 1.49 0.89
N ARG A 191 14.89 1.97 0.02
CA ARG A 191 15.79 3.09 0.34
C ARG A 191 15.00 4.39 0.31
N GLY A 192 15.48 5.46 0.93
CA GLY A 192 14.82 6.75 0.84
C GLY A 192 15.64 7.85 1.46
#